data_AF-A0A4V4HSU2-F1
#
_entry.id   AF-A0A4V4HSU2-F1
#
_cell.length_a   1.000
_cell.length_b   1.000
_cell.length_c   1.000
_cell.angle_alpha   90.00
_cell.angle_beta   90.00
_cell.angle_gamma   90.00
#
_symmetry.space_group_name_H-M   'P 1'
#
loop_
_entity.id
_entity.type
_entity.pdbx_description
1 polymer ?
#
loop_
_entity_poly.entity_id
_entity_poly.type
_entity_poly.pdbx_seq_one_letter_code
_entity_poly.pdbx_strand_id
1 'polypeptide(L)'
;MSRLPPQRREGRRLNARHDGSPAGPTAAPLNPRGGRPESAAGITARIPIGEFRLGPNLIEVTAHHDGIGATVWLERVDPAAHEEIGYAVELDAAPRVRLYGDDWPPESHAFAAAEAQTIWKRALAEGMVRPWSTNSAMVRLGSVAVDERRVELVWCKLADTVLVSFTDIEPRRIGTVVMRECGPGFVAQPGHLDWLRYEDREARLLRAAVRLYAERCAAAESLCGGPRQALQGTGWFRRV
;
A
#
# COMPACT_ATOMS: atom_id res chain seq x y z
N MET A 1 9.85 28.83 -53.69
CA MET A 1 8.43 28.77 -54.07
C MET A 1 8.26 27.72 -55.17
N SER A 2 7.84 26.51 -54.83
CA SER A 2 7.45 25.47 -55.79
C SER A 2 6.18 24.81 -55.28
N ARG A 3 5.06 25.07 -55.97
CA ARG A 3 3.74 24.48 -55.71
C ARG A 3 3.63 23.19 -56.53
N LEU A 4 3.37 22.06 -55.88
CA LEU A 4 2.87 20.86 -56.54
C LEU A 4 1.33 20.82 -56.48
N PRO A 5 0.65 20.34 -57.54
CA PRO A 5 -0.81 20.35 -57.66
C PRO A 5 -1.49 19.12 -57.01
N PRO A 6 -2.82 19.15 -56.79
CA PRO A 6 -3.56 18.10 -56.09
C PRO A 6 -3.94 16.96 -57.04
N GLN A 7 -3.84 15.71 -56.59
CA GLN A 7 -4.46 14.57 -57.29
C GLN A 7 -5.84 14.23 -56.74
N ARG A 8 -6.72 13.98 -57.70
CA ARG A 8 -8.17 13.79 -57.63
C ARG A 8 -8.60 12.52 -56.89
N ARG A 9 -9.75 12.65 -56.23
CA ARG A 9 -10.73 11.59 -55.95
C ARG A 9 -11.51 11.23 -57.22
N GLU A 10 -11.75 9.94 -57.41
CA GLU A 10 -12.86 9.27 -58.13
C GLU A 10 -12.55 7.76 -58.01
N GLY A 11 -13.39 6.81 -57.64
CA GLY A 11 -14.82 6.75 -57.39
C GLY A 11 -15.27 5.30 -57.66
N ARG A 12 -16.35 4.87 -56.97
CA ARG A 12 -17.31 3.81 -57.32
C ARG A 12 -17.15 2.34 -56.84
N ARG A 13 -18.20 2.00 -56.05
CA ARG A 13 -19.16 0.87 -56.14
C ARG A 13 -18.70 -0.47 -55.55
N LEU A 14 -19.27 -0.89 -54.41
CA LEU A 14 -20.57 -1.58 -54.25
C LEU A 14 -20.64 -2.90 -55.03
N ASN A 15 -20.57 -4.01 -54.30
CA ASN A 15 -21.46 -5.14 -54.52
C ASN A 15 -21.66 -5.94 -53.23
N ALA A 16 -22.92 -6.31 -53.04
CA ALA A 16 -23.50 -7.02 -51.90
C ALA A 16 -23.13 -8.51 -51.88
N ARG A 17 -23.33 -9.13 -50.71
CA ARG A 17 -23.96 -10.45 -50.54
C ARG A 17 -24.33 -10.66 -49.07
N HIS A 18 -25.64 -10.62 -48.81
CA HIS A 18 -26.28 -11.33 -47.71
C HIS A 18 -26.58 -12.75 -48.19
N ASP A 19 -26.34 -13.75 -47.35
CA ASP A 19 -27.20 -14.93 -47.15
C ASP A 19 -26.60 -15.84 -46.06
N GLY A 20 -27.46 -16.35 -45.17
CA GLY A 20 -27.25 -17.64 -44.48
C GLY A 20 -27.02 -17.62 -42.96
N SER A 21 -28.11 -17.78 -42.19
CA SER A 21 -28.21 -18.18 -40.76
C SER A 21 -27.59 -19.58 -40.47
N PRO A 22 -27.37 -20.06 -39.20
CA PRO A 22 -28.36 -20.08 -38.11
C PRO A 22 -27.82 -19.85 -36.66
N ALA A 23 -28.81 -19.82 -35.75
CA ALA A 23 -28.72 -19.56 -34.32
C ALA A 23 -28.07 -20.66 -33.47
N GLY A 24 -27.46 -20.22 -32.35
CA GLY A 24 -27.24 -20.95 -31.09
C GLY A 24 -26.08 -21.97 -31.09
N PRO A 25 -25.19 -21.95 -30.08
CA PRO A 25 -25.62 -22.23 -28.71
C PRO A 25 -24.95 -21.36 -27.61
N THR A 26 -25.72 -21.20 -26.53
CA THR A 26 -25.28 -21.28 -25.12
C THR A 26 -24.08 -20.44 -24.69
N ALA A 27 -24.39 -19.35 -23.97
CA ALA A 27 -23.45 -18.70 -23.06
C ALA A 27 -22.85 -19.74 -22.09
N ALA A 28 -21.54 -19.96 -22.22
CA ALA A 28 -20.74 -20.71 -21.26
C ALA A 28 -19.91 -19.72 -20.42
N PRO A 29 -19.58 -20.08 -19.17
CA PRO A 29 -19.17 -19.14 -18.13
C PRO A 29 -17.73 -18.66 -18.31
N LEU A 30 -17.44 -17.48 -17.75
CA LEU A 30 -16.11 -17.00 -17.39
C LEU A 30 -15.24 -18.14 -16.85
N ASN A 31 -14.25 -18.58 -17.62
CA ASN A 31 -13.31 -19.59 -17.18
C ASN A 31 -12.24 -18.94 -16.29
N PRO A 32 -11.86 -19.57 -15.17
CA PRO A 32 -11.00 -18.99 -14.15
C PRO A 32 -9.53 -19.30 -14.38
N ARG A 33 -8.66 -18.41 -13.86
CA ARG A 33 -7.29 -18.68 -13.42
C ARG A 33 -6.28 -19.13 -14.49
N GLY A 34 -5.61 -18.13 -15.09
CA GLY A 34 -4.20 -18.26 -15.43
C GLY A 34 -3.37 -18.30 -14.15
N GLY A 35 -2.66 -19.41 -13.92
CA GLY A 35 -1.92 -19.71 -12.70
C GLY A 35 -0.84 -18.68 -12.38
N ARG A 36 -0.94 -18.13 -11.17
CA ARG A 36 0.09 -17.31 -10.52
C ARG A 36 1.33 -18.17 -10.27
N PRO A 37 2.56 -17.73 -10.60
CA PRO A 37 3.75 -18.35 -10.05
C PRO A 37 3.79 -18.10 -8.54
N GLU A 38 3.64 -19.18 -7.76
CA GLU A 38 3.88 -19.18 -6.33
C GLU A 38 5.36 -18.90 -6.08
N SER A 39 5.69 -17.65 -5.78
CA SER A 39 7.01 -17.26 -5.32
C SER A 39 6.92 -16.72 -3.89
N ALA A 40 7.52 -17.49 -2.98
CA ALA A 40 8.03 -17.12 -1.66
C ALA A 40 7.09 -16.45 -0.64
N ALA A 41 6.58 -17.30 0.27
CA ALA A 41 6.59 -17.11 1.72
C ALA A 41 6.27 -15.71 2.31
N GLY A 42 5.07 -15.60 2.90
CA GLY A 42 4.85 -14.83 4.13
C GLY A 42 4.51 -13.34 4.01
N ILE A 43 4.33 -12.80 2.81
CA ILE A 43 3.81 -11.44 2.61
C ILE A 43 2.37 -11.54 2.12
N THR A 44 1.44 -10.93 2.86
CA THR A 44 -0.01 -11.02 2.66
C THR A 44 -0.38 -10.82 1.19
N ALA A 45 -1.04 -11.79 0.56
CA ALA A 45 -1.35 -11.71 -0.88
C ALA A 45 -2.22 -10.47 -1.18
N ARG A 46 -1.80 -9.64 -2.14
CA ARG A 46 -2.65 -8.58 -2.70
C ARG A 46 -3.83 -9.19 -3.47
N ILE A 47 -4.98 -8.54 -3.41
CA ILE A 47 -6.21 -8.90 -4.13
C ILE A 47 -6.61 -7.74 -5.06
N PRO A 48 -7.17 -8.00 -6.25
CA PRO A 48 -7.73 -6.96 -7.09
C PRO A 48 -9.01 -6.40 -6.46
N ILE A 49 -9.16 -5.07 -6.49
CA ILE A 49 -10.30 -4.34 -5.91
C ILE A 49 -11.00 -3.41 -6.91
N GLY A 50 -10.44 -3.26 -8.11
CA GLY A 50 -11.04 -2.49 -9.18
C GLY A 50 -10.05 -2.19 -10.29
N GLU A 51 -10.50 -1.41 -11.27
CA GLU A 51 -9.70 -0.97 -12.41
C GLU A 51 -10.14 0.42 -12.87
N PHE A 52 -9.23 1.15 -13.52
CA PHE A 52 -9.54 2.41 -14.21
C PHE A 52 -8.63 2.61 -15.42
N ARG A 53 -9.00 3.54 -16.32
CA ARG A 53 -8.19 3.90 -17.50
C ARG A 53 -7.34 5.13 -17.20
N LEU A 54 -6.02 5.05 -17.41
CA LEU A 54 -5.09 6.17 -17.34
C LEU A 54 -4.48 6.42 -18.74
N GLY A 55 -5.11 7.31 -19.50
CA GLY A 55 -4.83 7.48 -20.92
C GLY A 55 -5.12 6.17 -21.69
N PRO A 56 -4.18 5.62 -22.47
CA PRO A 56 -4.38 4.36 -23.18
C PRO A 56 -4.31 3.13 -22.26
N ASN A 57 -3.82 3.28 -21.03
CA ASN A 57 -3.49 2.16 -20.15
C ASN A 57 -4.71 1.74 -19.32
N LEU A 58 -4.97 0.43 -19.25
CA LEU A 58 -5.87 -0.14 -18.22
C LEU A 58 -5.04 -0.44 -16.97
N ILE A 59 -5.46 0.12 -15.84
CA ILE A 59 -4.79 -0.02 -14.56
C ILE A 59 -5.67 -0.87 -13.65
N GLU A 60 -5.18 -2.04 -13.26
CA GLU A 60 -5.73 -2.83 -12.17
C GLU A 60 -5.25 -2.25 -10.83
N VAL A 61 -6.17 -2.14 -9.88
CA VAL A 61 -5.90 -1.65 -8.53
C VAL A 61 -5.94 -2.84 -7.59
N THR A 62 -4.81 -3.12 -6.94
CA THR A 62 -4.69 -4.23 -5.99
C THR A 62 -4.44 -3.71 -4.57
N ALA A 63 -4.89 -4.44 -3.55
CA ALA A 63 -4.74 -4.05 -2.15
C ALA A 63 -4.51 -5.27 -1.25
N HIS A 64 -3.96 -5.07 -0.06
CA HIS A 64 -4.05 -6.09 0.99
C HIS A 64 -5.46 -6.10 1.58
N HIS A 65 -6.05 -7.29 1.74
CA HIS A 65 -7.39 -7.47 2.32
C HIS A 65 -7.52 -6.83 3.72
N ASP A 66 -6.46 -6.90 4.51
CA ASP A 66 -6.32 -6.37 5.86
C ASP A 66 -5.97 -4.86 5.89
N GLY A 67 -5.91 -4.22 4.72
CA GLY A 67 -5.89 -2.76 4.57
C GLY A 67 -4.70 -2.05 5.18
N ILE A 68 -3.52 -2.69 5.09
CA ILE A 68 -2.26 -2.12 5.55
C ILE A 68 -2.04 -0.77 4.86
N GLY A 69 -2.12 0.32 5.62
CA GLY A 69 -1.81 1.70 5.25
C GLY A 69 -2.84 2.41 4.37
N ALA A 70 -4.06 1.88 4.22
CA ALA A 70 -5.00 2.33 3.19
C ALA A 70 -4.28 2.50 1.84
N THR A 71 -3.53 1.46 1.47
CA THR A 71 -2.59 1.45 0.35
C THR A 71 -3.09 0.54 -0.75
N VAL A 72 -2.98 1.00 -1.99
CA VAL A 72 -3.24 0.21 -3.19
C VAL A 72 -2.03 0.29 -4.12
N TRP A 73 -1.86 -0.74 -4.92
CA TRP A 73 -0.87 -0.81 -5.98
C TRP A 73 -1.57 -0.68 -7.32
N LEU A 74 -0.88 -0.01 -8.25
CA LEU A 74 -1.39 0.33 -9.57
C LEU A 74 -0.62 -0.50 -10.58
N GLU A 75 -1.30 -1.45 -11.21
CA GLU A 75 -0.69 -2.39 -12.15
C GLU A 75 -1.27 -2.14 -13.54
N ARG A 76 -0.43 -1.81 -14.51
CA ARG A 76 -0.87 -1.71 -15.90
C ARG A 76 -1.05 -3.11 -16.46
N VAL A 77 -2.24 -3.42 -16.95
CA VAL A 77 -2.59 -4.74 -17.48
C VAL A 77 -2.87 -4.76 -18.99
N ASP A 78 -3.08 -3.59 -19.60
CA ASP A 78 -3.28 -3.39 -21.04
C ASP A 78 -2.79 -1.98 -21.43
N PRO A 79 -2.19 -1.75 -22.63
CA PRO A 79 -1.91 -2.72 -23.70
C PRO A 79 -0.59 -3.49 -23.56
N ALA A 80 0.24 -3.11 -22.59
CA ALA A 80 1.52 -3.78 -22.34
C ALA A 80 1.38 -4.90 -21.29
N ALA A 81 2.45 -5.66 -21.07
CA ALA A 81 2.51 -6.68 -20.04
C ALA A 81 2.22 -6.09 -18.64
N HIS A 82 1.73 -6.96 -17.75
CA HIS A 82 1.52 -6.65 -16.33
C HIS A 82 2.78 -6.01 -15.74
N GLU A 83 2.67 -4.74 -15.39
CA GLU A 83 3.75 -3.95 -14.78
C GLU A 83 3.18 -3.13 -13.63
N GLU A 84 3.80 -3.21 -12.45
CA GLU A 84 3.49 -2.27 -11.36
C GLU A 84 4.00 -0.89 -11.79
N ILE A 85 3.08 0.04 -12.03
CA ILE A 85 3.39 1.40 -12.47
C ILE A 85 3.32 2.41 -11.33
N GLY A 86 3.01 1.98 -10.11
CA GLY A 86 2.94 2.87 -8.97
C GLY A 86 2.10 2.35 -7.81
N TYR A 87 1.84 3.24 -6.87
CA TYR A 87 1.00 2.98 -5.71
C TYR A 87 0.32 4.26 -5.22
N ALA A 88 -0.77 4.08 -4.48
CA ALA A 88 -1.45 5.16 -3.76
C ALA A 88 -1.57 4.81 -2.28
N VAL A 89 -1.30 5.76 -1.40
CA VAL A 89 -1.39 5.61 0.07
C VAL A 89 -2.36 6.62 0.67
N GLU A 90 -2.74 6.40 1.93
CA GLU A 90 -3.61 7.30 2.70
C GLU A 90 -4.96 7.56 2.04
N LEU A 91 -5.52 6.53 1.39
CA LEU A 91 -6.78 6.66 0.65
C LEU A 91 -7.99 6.98 1.55
N ASP A 92 -7.86 6.76 2.86
CA ASP A 92 -8.83 7.16 3.89
C ASP A 92 -8.75 8.66 4.27
N ALA A 93 -7.72 9.38 3.81
CA ALA A 93 -7.48 10.78 4.14
C ALA A 93 -7.17 11.59 2.87
N ALA A 94 -5.97 12.18 2.78
CA ALA A 94 -5.49 12.90 1.61
C ALA A 94 -4.67 11.92 0.74
N PRO A 95 -5.24 11.38 -0.35
CA PRO A 95 -4.61 10.33 -1.12
C PRO A 95 -3.30 10.84 -1.73
N ARG A 96 -2.26 10.02 -1.65
CA ARG A 96 -0.96 10.35 -2.25
C ARG A 96 -0.56 9.26 -3.21
N VAL A 97 -0.25 9.67 -4.43
CA VAL A 97 0.12 8.77 -5.52
C VAL A 97 1.56 8.95 -5.91
N ARG A 98 2.24 7.82 -6.09
CA ARG A 98 3.51 7.73 -6.76
C ARG A 98 3.35 6.85 -7.98
N LEU A 99 3.59 7.40 -9.16
CA LEU A 99 3.75 6.63 -10.39
C LEU A 99 5.25 6.46 -10.66
N TYR A 100 5.65 5.29 -11.15
CA TYR A 100 7.00 4.99 -11.58
C TYR A 100 7.17 5.37 -13.05
N GLY A 101 8.38 5.82 -13.39
CA GLY A 101 8.69 6.38 -14.70
C GLY A 101 8.54 7.90 -14.73
N ASP A 102 9.39 8.55 -15.51
CA ASP A 102 9.52 10.01 -15.54
C ASP A 102 8.52 10.70 -16.49
N ASP A 103 7.70 9.91 -17.21
CA ASP A 103 6.87 10.39 -18.32
C ASP A 103 5.40 10.66 -17.95
N TRP A 104 5.01 10.54 -16.68
CA TRP A 104 3.64 10.81 -16.26
C TRP A 104 3.43 12.30 -16.02
N PRO A 105 2.51 12.95 -16.76
CA PRO A 105 2.24 14.36 -16.53
C PRO A 105 1.55 14.56 -15.17
N PRO A 106 1.69 15.72 -14.51
CA PRO A 106 1.11 15.96 -13.19
C PRO A 106 -0.40 15.69 -13.10
N GLU A 107 -1.17 15.93 -14.16
CA GLU A 107 -2.59 15.59 -14.21
C GLU A 107 -2.86 14.08 -14.05
N SER A 108 -1.94 13.22 -14.48
CA SER A 108 -2.05 11.77 -14.32
C SER A 108 -1.94 11.35 -12.87
N HIS A 109 -1.09 12.02 -12.08
CA HIS A 109 -0.97 11.75 -10.65
C HIS A 109 -2.25 12.13 -9.91
N ALA A 110 -2.79 13.33 -10.19
CA ALA A 110 -4.03 13.80 -9.57
C ALA A 110 -5.22 12.90 -9.94
N PHE A 111 -5.33 12.52 -11.21
CA PHE A 111 -6.37 11.62 -11.69
C PHE A 111 -6.26 10.22 -11.06
N ALA A 112 -5.07 9.61 -11.10
CA ALA A 112 -4.85 8.30 -10.49
C ALA A 112 -5.13 8.31 -8.97
N ALA A 113 -4.84 9.41 -8.27
CA ALA A 113 -5.15 9.54 -6.85
C ALA A 113 -6.66 9.55 -6.57
N ALA A 114 -7.42 10.28 -7.39
CA ALA A 114 -8.87 10.34 -7.27
C ALA A 114 -9.54 9.00 -7.58
N GLU A 115 -9.12 8.33 -8.66
CA GLU A 115 -9.63 7.00 -9.04
C GLU A 115 -9.28 5.94 -8.00
N ALA A 116 -8.02 5.87 -7.57
CA ALA A 116 -7.58 4.97 -6.52
C ALA A 116 -8.36 5.17 -5.22
N GLN A 117 -8.64 6.42 -4.83
CA GLN A 117 -9.44 6.72 -3.64
C GLN A 117 -10.89 6.29 -3.80
N THR A 118 -11.48 6.48 -4.99
CA THR A 118 -12.85 6.06 -5.28
C THR A 118 -12.99 4.54 -5.21
N ILE A 119 -12.05 3.82 -5.85
CA ILE A 119 -12.01 2.35 -5.84
C ILE A 119 -11.81 1.82 -4.41
N TRP A 120 -10.90 2.43 -3.65
CA TRP A 120 -10.67 2.07 -2.25
C TRP A 120 -11.92 2.23 -1.38
N LYS A 121 -12.61 3.38 -1.47
CA LYS A 121 -13.86 3.63 -0.73
C LYS A 121 -14.96 2.64 -1.10
N ARG A 122 -15.08 2.28 -2.38
CA ARG A 122 -16.02 1.24 -2.82
C ARG A 122 -15.65 -0.12 -2.23
N ALA A 123 -14.38 -0.52 -2.32
CA ALA A 123 -13.89 -1.78 -1.79
C ALA A 123 -14.10 -1.88 -0.25
N LEU A 124 -13.98 -0.78 0.48
CA LEU A 124 -14.34 -0.69 1.90
C LEU A 124 -15.83 -0.92 2.13
N ALA A 125 -16.69 -0.23 1.36
CA ALA A 125 -18.15 -0.36 1.48
C ALA A 125 -18.63 -1.79 1.14
N GLU A 126 -17.95 -2.46 0.21
CA GLU A 126 -18.22 -3.84 -0.19
C GLU A 126 -17.56 -4.88 0.73
N GLY A 127 -16.74 -4.44 1.70
CA GLY A 127 -16.05 -5.31 2.65
C GLY A 127 -14.92 -6.15 2.03
N MET A 128 -14.46 -5.80 0.82
CA MET A 128 -13.32 -6.45 0.16
C MET A 128 -12.00 -6.14 0.87
N VAL A 129 -11.90 -4.94 1.44
CA VAL A 129 -10.77 -4.49 2.26
C VAL A 129 -11.28 -3.98 3.59
N ARG A 130 -10.45 -4.08 4.62
CA ARG A 130 -10.75 -3.54 5.95
C ARG A 130 -10.06 -2.20 6.15
N PRO A 131 -10.72 -1.17 6.72
CA PRO A 131 -10.05 0.08 6.99
C PRO A 131 -8.93 -0.12 8.00
N TRP A 132 -7.85 0.66 7.87
CA TRP A 132 -6.68 0.58 8.76
C TRP A 132 -7.06 0.68 10.24
N SER A 133 -8.04 1.54 10.57
CA SER A 133 -8.56 1.72 11.93
C SER A 133 -9.21 0.48 12.54
N THR A 134 -9.63 -0.49 11.70
CA THR A 134 -10.19 -1.78 12.13
C THR A 134 -9.20 -2.93 12.09
N ASN A 135 -8.00 -2.71 11.57
CA ASN A 135 -6.95 -3.72 11.64
C ASN A 135 -6.45 -3.77 13.09
N SER A 136 -7.04 -4.65 13.88
CA SER A 136 -6.69 -4.85 15.29
C SER A 136 -5.22 -5.22 15.50
N ALA A 137 -4.51 -5.63 14.44
CA ALA A 137 -3.07 -5.86 14.44
C ALA A 137 -2.26 -4.56 14.46
N MET A 138 -2.78 -3.43 14.00
CA MET A 138 -2.07 -2.15 13.96
C MET A 138 -2.59 -1.23 15.05
N VAL A 139 -1.77 -1.02 16.09
CA VAL A 139 -2.12 -0.19 17.24
C VAL A 139 -1.22 1.02 17.27
N ARG A 140 -1.81 2.21 17.11
CA ARG A 140 -1.09 3.46 17.32
C ARG A 140 -0.61 3.52 18.77
N LEU A 141 0.71 3.63 18.94
CA LEU A 141 1.33 3.78 20.26
C LEU A 141 1.40 5.25 20.67
N GLY A 142 1.66 6.14 19.72
CA GLY A 142 1.72 7.57 19.95
C GLY A 142 2.59 8.28 18.92
N SER A 143 3.01 9.50 19.27
CA SER A 143 3.96 10.29 18.47
C SER A 143 5.02 10.93 19.35
N VAL A 144 6.23 11.10 18.81
CA VAL A 144 7.36 11.79 19.45
C VAL A 144 7.88 12.89 18.53
N ALA A 145 8.35 13.99 19.11
CA ALA A 145 9.05 15.02 18.36
C ALA A 145 10.57 14.73 18.37
N VAL A 146 11.17 14.71 17.19
CA VAL A 146 12.62 14.60 17.00
C VAL A 146 13.04 15.72 16.05
N ASP A 147 13.74 16.70 16.60
CA ASP A 147 14.31 17.84 15.88
C ASP A 147 13.25 18.55 15.03
N GLU A 148 12.18 18.97 15.72
CA GLU A 148 10.99 19.63 15.15
C GLU A 148 10.16 18.77 14.20
N ARG A 149 10.60 17.53 13.91
CA ARG A 149 9.83 16.57 13.10
C ARG A 149 8.96 15.70 13.99
N ARG A 150 7.73 15.47 13.55
CA ARG A 150 6.82 14.57 14.26
C ARG A 150 6.95 13.16 13.68
N VAL A 151 7.25 12.23 14.58
CA VAL A 151 7.42 10.81 14.28
C VAL A 151 6.30 10.03 14.94
N GLU A 152 5.56 9.27 14.15
CA GLU A 152 4.51 8.37 14.59
C GLU A 152 5.07 6.97 14.84
N LEU A 153 4.59 6.33 15.90
CA LEU A 153 4.92 4.97 16.28
C LEU A 153 3.66 4.11 16.28
N VAL A 154 3.68 3.04 15.47
CA VAL A 154 2.55 2.11 15.33
C VAL A 154 3.03 0.69 15.59
N TRP A 155 2.44 0.02 16.57
CA TRP A 155 2.71 -1.38 16.85
C TRP A 155 1.94 -2.29 15.90
N CYS A 156 2.66 -3.14 15.18
CA CYS A 156 2.13 -4.29 14.49
C CYS A 156 2.16 -5.51 15.42
N LYS A 157 1.01 -5.89 15.99
CA LYS A 157 0.86 -7.04 16.90
C LYS A 157 1.26 -8.37 16.27
N LEU A 158 1.01 -8.54 14.96
CA LEU A 158 1.27 -9.82 14.29
C LEU A 158 2.77 -10.13 14.19
N ALA A 159 3.57 -9.10 13.91
CA ALA A 159 5.03 -9.23 13.81
C ALA A 159 5.75 -8.84 15.11
N ASP A 160 5.00 -8.40 16.12
CA ASP A 160 5.50 -7.76 17.33
C ASP A 160 6.59 -6.70 17.07
N THR A 161 6.31 -5.82 16.11
CA THR A 161 7.23 -4.75 15.71
C THR A 161 6.58 -3.37 15.81
N VAL A 162 7.38 -2.34 16.07
CA VAL A 162 6.93 -0.94 16.06
C VAL A 162 7.44 -0.25 14.81
N LEU A 163 6.50 0.10 13.95
CA LEU A 163 6.69 0.86 12.74
C LEU A 163 6.92 2.34 13.10
N VAL A 164 8.03 2.91 12.64
CA VAL A 164 8.44 4.29 12.93
C VAL A 164 8.38 5.11 11.64
N SER A 165 7.56 6.18 11.61
CA SER A 165 7.34 7.00 10.42
C SER A 165 7.35 8.50 10.72
N PHE A 166 7.88 9.33 9.82
CA PHE A 166 7.53 10.75 9.79
C PHE A 166 6.05 10.93 9.46
N THR A 167 5.43 11.96 10.03
CA THR A 167 4.06 12.36 9.66
C THR A 167 4.02 13.23 8.42
N ASP A 168 5.09 13.98 8.14
CA ASP A 168 5.09 15.14 7.26
C ASP A 168 6.20 15.13 6.18
N ILE A 169 7.10 14.15 6.18
CA ILE A 169 8.27 14.09 5.27
C ILE A 169 8.29 12.79 4.49
N GLU A 170 8.76 12.84 3.24
CA GLU A 170 9.05 11.66 2.42
C GLU A 170 10.57 11.39 2.28
N PRO A 171 11.03 10.13 2.25
CA PRO A 171 10.25 8.93 2.55
C PRO A 171 9.71 8.97 3.99
N ARG A 172 8.51 8.46 4.22
CA ARG A 172 7.95 8.50 5.58
C ARG A 172 8.54 7.47 6.52
N ARG A 173 8.74 6.24 6.03
CA ARG A 173 9.15 5.10 6.86
C ARG A 173 10.62 5.30 7.25
N ILE A 174 10.86 5.66 8.50
CA ILE A 174 12.21 5.82 9.04
C ILE A 174 12.85 4.45 9.28
N GLY A 175 12.07 3.53 9.85
CA GLY A 175 12.53 2.20 10.20
C GLY A 175 11.50 1.39 10.97
N THR A 176 11.95 0.26 11.49
CA THR A 176 11.15 -0.68 12.27
C THR A 176 11.91 -1.05 13.53
N VAL A 177 11.29 -0.90 14.69
CA VAL A 177 11.79 -1.46 15.94
C VAL A 177 11.28 -2.89 16.07
N VAL A 178 12.19 -3.84 16.17
CA VAL A 178 11.86 -5.25 16.38
C VAL A 178 12.03 -5.56 17.86
N MET A 179 10.96 -6.00 18.51
CA MET A 179 11.04 -6.50 19.89
C MET A 179 11.59 -7.94 19.83
N ARG A 180 12.74 -8.19 20.47
CA ARG A 180 13.39 -9.52 20.50
C ARG A 180 13.78 -9.90 21.91
N GLU A 181 13.97 -11.20 22.15
CA GLU A 181 14.44 -11.74 23.43
C GLU A 181 15.85 -11.25 23.83
N CYS A 182 16.69 -10.86 22.87
CA CYS A 182 18.03 -10.32 23.14
C CYS A 182 18.06 -8.78 23.25
N GLY A 183 16.96 -8.11 22.88
CA GLY A 183 16.79 -6.68 23.06
C GLY A 183 15.97 -6.07 21.93
N PRO A 184 15.33 -4.92 22.17
CA PRO A 184 14.72 -4.17 21.09
C PRO A 184 15.83 -3.66 20.16
N GLY A 185 15.68 -3.92 18.86
CA GLY A 185 16.61 -3.46 17.82
C GLY A 185 15.94 -2.54 16.82
N PHE A 186 16.66 -1.55 16.29
CA PHE A 186 16.16 -0.66 15.25
C PHE A 186 16.69 -1.11 13.88
N VAL A 187 15.78 -1.32 12.92
CA VAL A 187 16.11 -1.61 11.53
C VAL A 187 15.76 -0.38 10.70
N ALA A 188 16.77 0.39 10.33
CA ALA A 188 16.63 1.62 9.57
C ALA A 188 16.33 1.37 8.09
N GLN A 189 15.52 2.24 7.49
CA GLN A 189 15.38 2.30 6.04
C GLN A 189 16.58 3.01 5.42
N PRO A 190 17.08 2.57 4.25
CA PRO A 190 18.26 3.15 3.60
C PRO A 190 18.14 4.67 3.38
N GLY A 191 16.95 5.15 3.02
CA GLY A 191 16.69 6.58 2.73
C GLY A 191 16.79 7.52 3.94
N HIS A 192 16.97 7.00 5.16
CA HIS A 192 17.05 7.79 6.39
C HIS A 192 18.32 7.56 7.20
N LEU A 193 19.28 6.78 6.70
CA LEU A 193 20.51 6.46 7.44
C LEU A 193 21.28 7.72 7.83
N ASP A 194 21.43 8.69 6.91
CA ASP A 194 22.15 9.93 7.19
C ASP A 194 21.44 10.79 8.24
N TRP A 195 20.10 10.84 8.16
CA TRP A 195 19.31 11.54 9.17
C TRP A 195 19.43 10.88 10.53
N LEU A 196 19.38 9.55 10.61
CA LEU A 196 19.43 8.79 11.87
C LEU A 196 20.78 8.85 12.60
N ARG A 197 21.88 8.98 11.85
CA ARG A 197 23.26 9.03 12.39
C ARG A 197 23.56 10.29 13.20
N TYR A 198 22.75 11.34 13.03
CA TYR A 198 22.96 12.61 13.69
C TYR A 198 22.31 12.63 15.09
N GLU A 199 23.00 13.17 16.10
CA GLU A 199 22.48 13.43 17.45
C GLU A 199 21.67 12.29 18.10
N ASP A 200 22.14 11.05 17.94
CA ASP A 200 21.54 9.85 18.55
C ASP A 200 20.04 9.67 18.26
N ARG A 201 19.56 10.15 17.11
CA ARG A 201 18.14 10.08 16.72
C ARG A 201 17.62 8.64 16.73
N GLU A 202 18.40 7.68 16.23
CA GLU A 202 18.04 6.27 16.28
C GLU A 202 17.77 5.80 17.72
N ALA A 203 18.70 6.08 18.64
CA ALA A 203 18.58 5.68 20.04
C ALA A 203 17.39 6.38 20.73
N ARG A 204 17.10 7.64 20.39
CA ARG A 204 15.92 8.38 20.88
C ARG A 204 14.61 7.73 20.41
N LEU A 205 14.54 7.35 19.14
CA LEU A 205 13.38 6.68 18.55
C LEU A 205 13.18 5.28 19.15
N LEU A 206 14.27 4.52 19.31
CA LEU A 206 14.25 3.20 19.95
C LEU A 206 13.71 3.30 21.39
N ARG A 207 14.22 4.23 22.21
CA ARG A 207 13.72 4.47 23.58
C ARG A 207 12.24 4.87 23.60
N ALA A 208 11.82 5.73 22.68
CA ALA A 208 10.42 6.13 22.57
C ALA A 208 9.51 4.94 22.22
N ALA A 209 9.92 4.11 21.27
CA ALA A 209 9.17 2.91 20.87
C ALA A 209 9.00 1.92 22.02
N VAL A 210 10.10 1.60 22.72
CA VAL A 210 10.09 0.68 23.86
C VAL A 210 9.21 1.19 24.98
N ARG A 211 9.33 2.48 25.33
CA ARG A 211 8.52 3.11 26.38
C ARG A 211 7.03 3.03 26.05
N LEU A 212 6.61 3.50 24.87
CA LEU A 212 5.21 3.53 24.48
C LEU A 212 4.62 2.13 24.31
N TYR A 213 5.43 1.17 23.84
CA TYR A 213 5.05 -0.24 23.76
C TYR A 213 4.78 -0.81 25.16
N ALA A 214 5.68 -0.60 26.11
CA ALA A 214 5.53 -1.08 27.48
C ALA A 214 4.30 -0.46 28.18
N GLU A 215 4.09 0.85 28.02
CA GLU A 215 2.90 1.55 28.50
C GLU A 215 1.61 0.92 27.93
N ARG A 216 1.62 0.57 26.64
CA ARG A 216 0.46 -0.05 25.98
C ARG A 216 0.18 -1.46 26.50
N CYS A 217 1.22 -2.28 26.72
CA CYS A 217 1.08 -3.62 27.27
C CYS A 217 0.56 -3.58 28.72
N ALA A 218 1.11 -2.71 29.57
CA ALA A 218 0.63 -2.55 30.94
C ALA A 218 -0.84 -2.11 31.01
N ALA A 219 -1.26 -1.22 30.11
CA ALA A 219 -2.66 -0.81 30.00
C ALA A 219 -3.59 -1.95 29.56
N ALA A 220 -3.14 -2.82 28.65
CA ALA A 220 -3.91 -3.99 28.21
C ALA A 220 -4.09 -5.01 29.34
N GLU A 221 -3.04 -5.25 30.13
CA GLU A 221 -3.09 -6.14 31.30
C GLU A 221 -4.06 -5.61 32.37
N SER A 222 -4.06 -4.29 32.59
CA SER A 222 -4.95 -3.64 33.56
C SER A 222 -6.43 -3.76 33.18
N LEU A 223 -6.75 -3.72 31.88
CA LEU A 223 -8.12 -3.83 31.37
C LEU A 223 -8.67 -5.26 31.37
N CYS A 224 -7.80 -6.28 31.34
CA CYS A 224 -8.21 -7.68 31.36
C CYS A 224 -8.42 -8.25 32.78
N GLY A 225 -8.30 -7.42 33.83
CA GLY A 225 -8.85 -7.70 35.16
C GLY A 225 -8.38 -9.02 35.80
N GLY A 226 -7.10 -9.10 36.17
CA GLY A 226 -6.62 -10.11 37.11
C GLY A 226 -5.15 -10.46 36.92
N PRO A 227 -4.41 -10.78 38.01
CA PRO A 227 -3.02 -11.19 37.90
C PRO A 227 -2.97 -12.52 37.12
N ARG A 228 -2.52 -12.47 35.86
CA ARG A 228 -1.87 -13.63 35.27
C ARG A 228 -0.67 -13.90 36.17
N GLN A 229 -0.75 -14.94 37.00
CA GLN A 229 0.43 -15.47 37.68
C GLN A 229 1.54 -15.58 36.64
N ALA A 230 2.62 -14.88 36.95
CA ALA A 230 3.73 -14.66 36.07
C ALA A 230 4.18 -15.97 35.42
N LEU A 231 4.17 -16.00 34.09
CA LEU A 231 5.29 -16.63 33.39
C LEU A 231 6.51 -15.78 33.76
N GLN A 232 7.14 -16.15 34.88
CA GLN A 232 8.49 -15.71 35.24
C GLN A 232 9.43 -16.20 34.13
N GLY A 233 9.59 -15.40 33.08
CA GLY A 233 10.40 -15.76 31.93
C GLY A 233 11.02 -14.61 31.17
N THR A 234 10.71 -13.35 31.49
CA THR A 234 11.26 -12.20 30.75
C THR A 234 11.76 -11.13 31.71
N GLY A 235 12.97 -11.34 32.23
CA GLY A 235 13.71 -10.38 33.02
C GLY A 235 14.20 -9.21 32.15
N TRP A 236 13.35 -8.20 31.93
CA TRP A 236 13.73 -6.96 31.23
C TRP A 236 13.93 -5.76 32.16
N PHE A 237 13.58 -5.88 33.44
CA PHE A 237 13.75 -4.82 34.43
C PHE A 237 14.63 -5.29 35.59
N ARG A 238 15.94 -5.37 35.37
CA ARG A 238 16.92 -5.18 36.45
C ARG A 238 17.70 -3.90 36.19
N ARG A 239 17.56 -2.98 37.15
CA ARG A 239 18.17 -1.65 37.21
C ARG A 239 19.67 -1.72 36.94
N VAL A 240 20.16 -0.81 36.11
CA VAL A 240 21.49 -0.21 36.25
C VAL A 240 21.30 1.11 36.99
#